data_AF-A0A5J4TZV4-F1
#
_entry.id   AF-A0A5J4TZV4-F1
#
_cell.length_a   1.000
_cell.length_b   1.000
_cell.length_c   1.000
_cell.angle_alpha   90.00
_cell.angle_beta   90.00
_cell.angle_gamma   90.00
#
_symmetry.space_group_name_H-M   'P 1'
#
loop_
_entity.id
_entity.type
_entity.pdbx_description
1 polymer ?
#
loop_
_entity_poly.entity_id
_entity_poly.type
_entity_poly.pdbx_seq_one_letter_code
_entity_poly.pdbx_strand_id
1 'polypeptide(L)'
;MRFSPCPNQQQHLCQNLRVFLAYNYDKDKIVAVKIFQKEKYDSKESDAADELIQNEIQSIFVLKYLAYNDEELYPYLEMEYANMMTLDIIAKQPEIQLPSFTLRALMKQILEGMRTFHSSGLVHRDIKCDNILLHSPRGSGRVHAKISDFGFAKKVDLNNKQTYFAGTIPFMSPEQFYENPIITQKVDIYALGITFYKLITHKYPVNERNFKEQG
;
A
#
# COMPACT_ATOMS: atom_id res chain seq x y z
N MET A 1 -18.00 -17.89 1.84
CA MET A 1 -17.62 -16.92 2.90
C MET A 1 -18.81 -16.07 3.31
N ARG A 2 -18.85 -15.53 4.53
CA ARG A 2 -19.77 -14.43 4.90
C ARG A 2 -19.01 -13.11 4.80
N PHE A 3 -19.59 -12.10 4.16
CA PHE A 3 -18.98 -10.79 3.93
C PHE A 3 -19.62 -9.70 4.77
N SER A 4 -18.81 -8.81 5.30
CA SER A 4 -19.23 -7.53 5.90
C SER A 4 -18.29 -6.44 5.40
N PRO A 5 -18.76 -5.19 5.20
CA PRO A 5 -17.87 -4.09 4.79
C PRO A 5 -16.73 -3.93 5.78
N CYS A 6 -15.47 -3.82 5.31
CA CYS A 6 -14.35 -3.55 6.21
C CYS A 6 -14.51 -2.13 6.78
N PRO A 7 -14.63 -1.93 8.10
CA PRO A 7 -14.80 -0.59 8.67
C PRO A 7 -13.52 0.25 8.56
N ASN A 8 -12.34 -0.39 8.46
CA ASN A 8 -11.05 0.27 8.67
C ASN A 8 -10.06 0.14 7.49
N GLN A 9 -10.40 -0.64 6.46
CA GLN A 9 -9.64 -0.74 5.21
C GLN A 9 -10.48 -0.08 4.12
N GLN A 10 -9.99 1.06 3.63
CA GLN A 10 -10.54 1.94 2.58
C GLN A 10 -11.99 1.64 2.14
N GLN A 11 -12.94 2.42 2.66
CA GLN A 11 -14.25 2.63 2.02
C GLN A 11 -14.30 3.93 1.21
N HIS A 12 -13.20 4.70 1.16
CA HIS A 12 -13.15 5.95 0.41
C HIS A 12 -11.94 5.98 -0.53
N LEU A 13 -12.25 6.34 -1.79
CA LEU A 13 -11.34 6.73 -2.88
C LEU A 13 -10.83 5.63 -3.82
N CYS A 14 -11.75 4.80 -4.32
CA CYS A 14 -11.86 4.48 -5.74
C CYS A 14 -13.25 3.87 -5.96
N GLN A 15 -14.07 4.41 -6.86
CA GLN A 15 -15.46 3.99 -7.09
C GLN A 15 -15.62 2.51 -7.53
N ASN A 16 -14.55 1.71 -7.55
CA ASN A 16 -14.47 0.43 -8.27
C ASN A 16 -13.85 -0.73 -7.47
N LEU A 17 -13.45 -0.55 -6.20
CA LEU A 17 -12.84 -1.60 -5.37
C LEU A 17 -13.52 -1.63 -4.00
N ARG A 18 -13.96 -2.81 -3.55
CA ARG A 18 -14.56 -2.98 -2.23
C ARG A 18 -13.79 -4.05 -1.46
N VAL A 19 -13.25 -3.65 -0.32
CA VAL A 19 -12.61 -4.56 0.65
C VAL A 19 -13.65 -4.96 1.69
N PHE A 20 -13.78 -6.26 1.92
CA PHE A 20 -14.72 -6.84 2.87
C PHE A 20 -13.99 -7.63 3.94
N LEU A 21 -14.47 -7.53 5.17
CA LEU A 21 -14.10 -8.43 6.25
C LEU A 21 -14.85 -9.74 6.06
N ALA A 22 -14.12 -10.86 6.05
CA ALA A 22 -14.69 -12.18 5.87
C ALA A 22 -14.10 -13.19 6.86
N TYR A 23 -14.85 -14.26 7.11
CA TYR A 23 -14.36 -15.46 7.79
C TYR A 23 -14.04 -16.53 6.75
N ASN A 24 -12.78 -16.95 6.69
CA ASN A 24 -12.36 -18.09 5.90
C ASN A 24 -12.46 -19.34 6.80
N TYR A 25 -13.42 -20.22 6.48
CA TYR A 25 -13.73 -21.42 7.27
C TYR A 25 -12.64 -22.48 7.16
N ASP A 26 -12.00 -22.63 6.00
CA ASP A 26 -10.96 -23.65 5.79
C ASP A 26 -9.70 -23.34 6.58
N LYS A 27 -9.37 -22.05 6.71
CA LYS A 27 -8.20 -21.54 7.45
C LYS A 27 -8.53 -21.13 8.90
N ASP A 28 -9.79 -21.28 9.32
CA ASP A 28 -10.34 -20.87 10.62
C ASP A 28 -9.90 -19.47 11.08
N LYS A 29 -9.97 -18.48 10.18
CA LYS A 29 -9.44 -17.13 10.45
C LYS A 29 -10.22 -16.01 9.79
N ILE A 30 -10.14 -14.84 10.42
CA ILE A 30 -10.61 -13.58 9.85
C ILE A 30 -9.62 -13.11 8.78
N VAL A 31 -10.13 -12.77 7.61
CA VAL A 31 -9.39 -12.26 6.45
C VAL A 31 -10.05 -10.99 5.91
N ALA A 32 -9.30 -10.22 5.13
CA ALA A 32 -9.86 -9.19 4.27
C ALA A 32 -9.89 -9.71 2.83
N VAL A 33 -10.96 -9.40 2.10
CA VAL A 33 -11.17 -9.84 0.72
C VAL A 33 -11.40 -8.61 -0.15
N LYS A 34 -10.50 -8.36 -1.10
CA LYS A 34 -10.65 -7.32 -2.12
C LYS A 34 -11.32 -7.96 -3.33
N ILE A 35 -12.52 -7.50 -3.66
CA ILE A 35 -13.28 -7.98 -4.83
C ILE A 35 -13.08 -7.01 -5.99
N PHE A 36 -12.75 -7.55 -7.16
CA PHE A 36 -12.50 -6.78 -8.38
C PHE A 36 -13.71 -6.78 -9.32
N GLN A 37 -13.91 -5.68 -10.04
CA GLN A 37 -14.81 -5.65 -11.19
C GLN A 37 -14.08 -6.22 -12.40
N LYS A 38 -14.62 -7.27 -13.02
CA LYS A 38 -13.96 -8.04 -14.09
C LYS A 38 -13.53 -7.17 -15.27
N GLU A 39 -14.31 -6.13 -15.60
CA GLU A 39 -14.05 -5.24 -16.73
C GLU A 39 -13.00 -4.16 -16.45
N LYS A 40 -12.66 -3.93 -15.18
CA LYS A 40 -11.67 -2.94 -14.73
C LYS A 40 -10.45 -3.59 -14.09
N TYR A 41 -10.33 -4.91 -14.24
CA TYR A 41 -9.27 -5.69 -13.65
C TYR A 41 -7.94 -5.42 -14.35
N ASP A 42 -6.92 -5.00 -13.59
CA ASP A 42 -5.55 -4.85 -14.07
C ASP A 42 -4.77 -6.12 -13.69
N SER A 43 -4.32 -6.87 -14.69
CA SER A 43 -3.54 -8.11 -14.48
C SER A 43 -2.27 -7.88 -13.66
N LYS A 44 -1.77 -6.64 -13.60
CA LYS A 44 -0.57 -6.28 -12.81
C LYS A 44 -0.74 -6.50 -11.32
N GLU A 45 -1.95 -6.32 -10.78
CA GLU A 45 -2.21 -6.60 -9.36
C GLU A 45 -2.16 -8.10 -9.08
N SER A 46 -2.61 -8.93 -10.04
CA SER A 46 -2.41 -10.39 -10.04
C SER A 46 -0.93 -10.75 -10.00
N ASP A 47 -0.15 -10.18 -10.93
CA ASP A 47 1.26 -10.52 -11.09
C ASP A 47 2.05 -10.20 -9.82
N ALA A 48 1.75 -9.05 -9.19
CA ALA A 48 2.33 -8.68 -7.92
C ALA A 48 1.87 -9.61 -6.80
N ALA A 49 0.60 -9.98 -6.77
CA ALA A 49 0.07 -10.91 -5.77
C ALA A 49 0.75 -12.28 -5.84
N ASP A 50 0.87 -12.84 -7.05
CA ASP A 50 1.54 -14.12 -7.29
C ASP A 50 3.00 -14.08 -6.84
N GLU A 51 3.73 -13.03 -7.20
CA GLU A 51 5.13 -12.86 -6.79
C GLU A 51 5.27 -12.79 -5.26
N LEU A 52 4.37 -12.07 -4.58
CA LEU A 52 4.40 -11.92 -3.11
C LEU A 52 4.05 -13.22 -2.39
N ILE A 53 3.09 -13.99 -2.93
CA ILE A 53 2.67 -15.28 -2.38
C ILE A 53 3.77 -16.31 -2.59
N GLN A 54 4.34 -16.41 -3.80
CA GLN A 54 5.37 -17.40 -4.15
C GLN A 54 6.69 -17.16 -3.42
N ASN A 55 7.08 -15.90 -3.20
CA ASN A 55 8.31 -15.57 -2.45
C ASN A 55 8.15 -15.69 -0.92
N GLU A 56 6.95 -16.05 -0.43
CA GLU A 56 6.64 -16.22 0.99
C GLU A 56 7.21 -15.09 1.88
N ILE A 57 6.96 -13.82 1.53
CA ILE A 57 7.56 -12.69 2.25
C ILE A 57 7.29 -12.79 3.77
N GLN A 58 8.35 -13.02 4.53
CA GLN A 58 8.30 -13.13 5.99
C GLN A 58 8.58 -11.76 6.63
N SER A 59 7.62 -10.83 6.52
CA SER A 59 7.67 -9.58 7.27
C SER A 59 6.34 -9.27 7.92
N ILE A 60 6.38 -8.89 9.19
CA ILE A 60 5.21 -8.38 9.90
C ILE A 60 4.80 -6.99 9.43
N PHE A 61 5.68 -6.28 8.71
CA PHE A 61 5.51 -4.91 8.23
C PHE A 61 5.05 -4.81 6.77
N VAL A 62 4.78 -5.95 6.13
CA VAL A 62 4.17 -6.04 4.79
C VAL A 62 2.86 -6.82 4.96
N LEU A 63 1.76 -6.34 4.37
CA LEU A 63 0.49 -7.03 4.40
C LEU A 63 0.60 -8.34 3.61
N LYS A 64 0.23 -9.46 4.23
CA LYS A 64 0.31 -10.77 3.57
C LYS A 64 -0.88 -10.99 2.65
N TYR A 65 -0.60 -11.26 1.37
CA TYR A 65 -1.59 -11.84 0.46
C TYR A 65 -1.65 -13.35 0.70
N LEU A 66 -2.86 -13.90 0.69
CA LEU A 66 -3.14 -15.26 1.15
C LEU A 66 -3.59 -16.19 0.02
N ALA A 67 -4.37 -15.66 -0.91
CA ALA A 67 -4.86 -16.37 -2.08
C ALA A 67 -5.41 -15.36 -3.08
N TYR A 68 -5.27 -15.66 -4.36
CA TYR A 68 -5.91 -14.95 -5.45
C TYR A 68 -6.76 -15.96 -6.23
N ASN A 69 -7.94 -15.53 -6.67
CA ASN A 69 -8.86 -16.35 -7.46
C ASN A 69 -9.51 -15.50 -8.55
N ASP A 70 -9.36 -15.91 -9.80
CA ASP A 70 -9.89 -15.28 -11.00
C ASP A 70 -10.89 -16.14 -11.79
N GLU A 71 -11.12 -17.37 -11.34
CA GLU A 71 -12.01 -18.34 -12.00
C GLU A 71 -13.50 -18.03 -11.74
N GLU A 72 -13.79 -17.26 -10.69
CA GLU A 72 -15.16 -16.92 -10.31
C GLU A 72 -15.74 -15.72 -11.10
N LEU A 73 -17.07 -15.53 -10.99
CA LEU A 73 -17.78 -14.39 -11.60
C LEU A 73 -17.19 -13.04 -11.17
N TYR A 74 -16.65 -12.98 -9.95
CA TYR A 74 -15.97 -11.83 -9.39
C TYR A 74 -14.57 -12.25 -8.90
N PRO A 75 -13.49 -11.88 -9.61
CA PRO A 75 -12.15 -12.11 -9.12
C PRO A 75 -11.95 -11.48 -7.75
N TYR A 76 -11.21 -12.17 -6.88
CA TYR A 76 -10.93 -11.66 -5.55
C TYR A 76 -9.52 -12.01 -5.07
N LEU A 77 -9.05 -11.19 -4.14
CA LEU A 77 -7.81 -11.37 -3.43
C LEU A 77 -8.10 -11.48 -1.94
N GLU A 78 -7.75 -12.62 -1.34
CA GLU A 78 -7.69 -12.81 0.10
C GLU A 78 -6.37 -12.28 0.66
N MET A 79 -6.44 -11.53 1.75
CA MET A 79 -5.30 -10.97 2.44
C MET A 79 -5.48 -10.98 3.96
N GLU A 80 -4.37 -10.81 4.68
CA GLU A 80 -4.37 -10.59 6.12
C GLU A 80 -5.26 -9.38 6.48
N TYR A 81 -6.00 -9.48 7.57
CA TYR A 81 -6.80 -8.38 8.08
C TYR A 81 -5.98 -7.49 9.04
N ALA A 82 -5.84 -6.20 8.70
CA ALA A 82 -5.36 -5.18 9.61
C ALA A 82 -6.55 -4.58 10.38
N ASN A 83 -6.55 -4.68 11.71
CA ASN A 83 -7.72 -4.39 12.54
C ASN A 83 -7.85 -2.93 12.98
N MET A 84 -6.90 -2.08 12.63
CA MET A 84 -7.01 -0.63 12.81
C MET A 84 -7.15 0.04 11.45
N MET A 85 -7.06 1.36 11.41
CA MET A 85 -7.16 2.15 10.18
C MET A 85 -5.78 2.30 9.50
N THR A 86 -5.71 3.11 8.46
CA THR A 86 -4.45 3.49 7.82
C THR A 86 -3.73 4.55 8.63
N LEU A 87 -2.46 4.79 8.31
CA LEU A 87 -1.66 5.86 8.91
C LEU A 87 -2.22 7.26 8.62
N ASP A 88 -3.09 7.38 7.62
CA ASP A 88 -3.75 8.61 7.22
C ASP A 88 -4.62 9.22 8.35
N ILE A 89 -5.08 8.42 9.31
CA ILE A 89 -5.78 8.94 10.51
C ILE A 89 -4.91 9.91 11.31
N ILE A 90 -3.60 9.68 11.34
CA ILE A 90 -2.63 10.52 12.05
C ILE A 90 -2.26 11.71 11.16
N ALA A 91 -2.03 11.46 9.86
CA ALA A 91 -1.64 12.50 8.92
C ALA A 91 -2.70 13.62 8.79
N LYS A 92 -3.98 13.29 8.96
CA LYS A 92 -5.11 14.25 8.91
C LYS A 92 -5.40 14.99 10.21
N GLN A 93 -4.70 14.68 11.31
CA GLN A 93 -4.94 15.26 12.63
C GLN A 93 -3.73 16.11 13.07
N PRO A 94 -3.61 17.37 12.61
CA PRO A 94 -2.47 18.24 12.94
C PRO A 94 -2.31 18.56 14.43
N GLU A 95 -3.36 18.35 15.21
CA GLU A 95 -3.36 18.44 16.66
C GLU A 95 -2.65 17.27 17.35
N ILE A 96 -2.48 16.14 16.65
CA ILE A 96 -1.77 14.97 17.18
C ILE A 96 -0.30 15.05 16.77
N GLN A 97 0.54 15.40 17.75
CA GLN A 97 1.99 15.29 17.61
C GLN A 97 2.47 13.97 18.19
N LEU A 98 3.02 13.12 17.33
CA LEU A 98 3.68 11.90 17.79
C LEU A 98 5.00 12.26 18.49
N PRO A 99 5.27 11.71 19.69
CA PRO A 99 6.59 11.83 20.30
C PRO A 99 7.67 11.31 19.34
N SER A 100 8.84 11.94 19.35
CA SER A 100 9.91 11.62 18.39
C SER A 100 10.35 10.16 18.43
N PHE A 101 10.28 9.50 19.59
CA PHE A 101 10.59 8.07 19.72
C PHE A 101 9.53 7.19 19.03
N THR A 102 8.24 7.54 19.14
CA THR A 102 7.14 6.84 18.47
C THR A 102 7.26 7.00 16.97
N LEU A 103 7.51 8.21 16.50
CA LEU A 103 7.72 8.51 15.08
C LEU A 103 8.91 7.70 14.52
N ARG A 104 10.05 7.71 15.22
CA ARG A 104 11.24 6.94 14.82
C ARG A 104 10.96 5.45 14.74
N ALA A 105 10.25 4.90 15.73
CA ALA A 105 9.87 3.50 15.75
C ALA A 105 8.96 3.16 14.55
N LEU A 106 7.95 3.98 14.29
CA LEU A 106 7.04 3.84 13.15
C LEU A 106 7.78 3.90 11.80
N MET A 107 8.62 4.92 11.59
CA MET A 107 9.41 5.06 10.36
C MET A 107 10.34 3.86 10.16
N LYS A 108 10.95 3.33 11.23
CA LYS A 108 11.80 2.13 11.17
C LYS A 108 11.00 0.90 10.72
N GLN A 109 9.78 0.70 11.24
CA GLN A 109 8.92 -0.40 10.82
C GLN A 109 8.57 -0.31 9.32
N ILE A 110 8.21 0.90 8.85
CA ILE A 110 7.87 1.14 7.45
C ILE A 110 9.08 0.90 6.53
N LEU A 111 10.26 1.42 6.90
CA LEU A 111 11.50 1.22 6.14
C LEU A 111 11.90 -0.26 6.09
N GLU A 112 11.72 -1.00 7.18
CA GLU A 112 12.00 -2.43 7.23
C GLU A 112 11.00 -3.25 6.39
N GLY A 113 9.72 -2.87 6.42
CA GLY A 113 8.72 -3.40 5.51
C GLY A 113 9.10 -3.16 4.05
N MET A 114 9.52 -1.93 3.73
CA MET A 114 9.90 -1.55 2.37
C MET A 114 11.14 -2.32 1.89
N ARG A 115 12.15 -2.45 2.75
CA ARG A 115 13.35 -3.26 2.46
C ARG A 115 12.98 -4.70 2.12
N THR A 116 12.04 -5.27 2.87
CA THR A 116 11.58 -6.65 2.61
C THR A 116 10.79 -6.73 1.31
N PHE A 117 9.86 -5.80 1.08
CA PHE A 117 9.10 -5.74 -0.18
C PHE A 117 10.02 -5.57 -1.40
N HIS A 118 11.01 -4.68 -1.33
CA HIS A 118 12.00 -4.49 -2.40
C HIS A 118 12.85 -5.75 -2.64
N SER A 119 13.07 -6.60 -1.63
CA SER A 119 13.83 -7.83 -1.81
C SER A 119 13.13 -8.86 -2.71
N SER A 120 11.83 -8.74 -2.97
CA SER A 120 11.11 -9.55 -3.96
C SER A 120 11.21 -9.00 -5.39
N GLY A 121 12.09 -8.03 -5.63
CA GLY A 121 12.31 -7.45 -6.96
C GLY A 121 11.17 -6.56 -7.47
N LEU A 122 10.23 -6.19 -6.59
CA LEU A 122 9.09 -5.33 -6.91
C LEU A 122 9.38 -3.85 -6.58
N VAL A 123 8.66 -2.97 -7.26
CA VAL A 123 8.50 -1.53 -6.97
C VAL A 123 7.02 -1.29 -6.67
N HIS A 124 6.70 -0.54 -5.62
CA HIS A 124 5.32 -0.36 -5.14
C HIS A 124 4.56 0.74 -5.92
N ARG A 125 5.23 1.88 -6.18
CA ARG A 125 4.76 3.03 -6.96
C ARG A 125 3.55 3.82 -6.42
N ASP A 126 3.01 3.49 -5.24
CA ASP A 126 1.92 4.25 -4.63
C ASP A 126 2.01 4.29 -3.09
N ILE A 127 3.21 4.58 -2.60
CA ILE A 127 3.43 4.70 -1.16
C ILE A 127 2.90 6.03 -0.65
N LYS A 128 1.95 5.94 0.28
CA LYS A 128 1.31 7.06 0.96
C LYS A 128 0.69 6.58 2.27
N CYS A 129 0.23 7.51 3.11
CA CYS A 129 -0.37 7.19 4.40
C CYS A 129 -1.60 6.26 4.26
N ASP A 130 -2.38 6.40 3.19
CA ASP A 130 -3.56 5.57 2.89
C ASP A 130 -3.22 4.09 2.61
N ASN A 131 -1.99 3.81 2.20
CA ASN A 131 -1.51 2.48 1.83
C ASN A 131 -0.58 1.88 2.90
N ILE A 132 -0.50 2.51 4.07
CA ILE A 132 0.19 1.98 5.26
C ILE A 132 -0.87 1.71 6.32
N LEU A 133 -1.20 0.44 6.53
CA LEU A 133 -2.17 -0.01 7.52
C LEU A 133 -1.57 -0.05 8.92
N LEU A 134 -2.40 0.15 9.94
CA LEU A 134 -2.07 -0.10 11.32
C LEU A 134 -2.74 -1.40 11.78
N HIS A 135 -2.00 -2.20 12.53
CA HIS A 135 -2.48 -3.47 13.07
C HIS A 135 -2.02 -3.62 14.52
N SER A 136 -2.95 -3.96 15.41
CA SER A 136 -2.64 -4.31 16.78
C SER A 136 -2.98 -5.79 17.02
N PRO A 137 -1.96 -6.67 17.11
CA PRO A 137 -2.19 -8.06 17.44
C PRO A 137 -2.86 -8.16 18.82
N ARG A 138 -3.91 -8.98 18.92
CA ARG A 138 -4.66 -9.14 20.18
C ARG A 138 -3.73 -9.53 21.32
N GLY A 139 -3.88 -8.85 22.46
CA GLY A 139 -3.06 -9.10 23.66
C GLY A 139 -1.62 -8.60 23.59
N SER A 140 -1.16 -8.02 22.47
CA SER A 140 0.23 -7.55 22.36
C SER A 140 0.50 -6.22 23.05
N GLY A 141 -0.53 -5.36 23.20
CA GLY A 141 -0.36 -3.97 23.62
C GLY A 141 0.48 -3.13 22.64
N ARG A 142 0.70 -3.60 21.41
CA ARG A 142 1.55 -2.96 20.39
C ARG A 142 0.77 -2.67 19.12
N VAL A 143 1.23 -1.67 18.37
CA VAL A 143 0.73 -1.32 17.04
C VAL A 143 1.87 -1.45 16.05
N HIS A 144 1.58 -2.11 14.93
CA HIS A 144 2.51 -2.32 13.83
C HIS A 144 2.00 -1.63 12.56
N ALA A 145 2.91 -1.00 11.83
CA ALA A 145 2.65 -0.54 10.47
C ALA A 145 2.82 -1.68 9.47
N LYS A 146 1.94 -1.74 8.47
CA LYS A 146 1.97 -2.71 7.37
C LYS A 146 1.81 -2.00 6.04
N ILE A 147 2.79 -2.11 5.16
CA ILE A 147 2.67 -1.66 3.77
C ILE A 147 1.63 -2.53 3.07
N SER A 148 0.74 -1.92 2.28
CA SER A 148 -0.41 -2.56 1.67
C SER A 148 -0.76 -1.94 0.32
N ASP A 149 -1.72 -2.55 -0.38
CA ASP A 149 -2.22 -2.12 -1.68
C ASP A 149 -1.17 -2.11 -2.78
N PHE A 150 -0.85 -3.32 -3.24
CA PHE A 150 0.14 -3.57 -4.29
C PHE A 150 -0.47 -3.47 -5.71
N GLY A 151 -1.62 -2.80 -5.87
CA GLY A 151 -2.30 -2.68 -7.17
C GLY A 151 -1.49 -1.93 -8.24
N PHE A 152 -0.56 -1.07 -7.82
CA PHE A 152 0.40 -0.44 -8.72
C PHE A 152 1.78 -1.11 -8.70
N ALA A 153 1.96 -2.21 -7.98
CA ALA A 153 3.27 -2.85 -7.90
C ALA A 153 3.67 -3.48 -9.24
N LYS A 154 4.99 -3.55 -9.50
CA LYS A 154 5.55 -4.20 -10.69
C LYS A 154 6.98 -4.66 -10.44
N LYS A 155 7.42 -5.72 -11.12
CA LYS A 155 8.84 -6.07 -11.20
C LYS A 155 9.65 -4.91 -11.77
N VAL A 156 10.84 -4.71 -11.20
CA VAL A 156 11.84 -3.80 -11.77
C VAL A 156 12.19 -4.28 -13.18
N ASP A 157 12.03 -3.39 -14.15
CA ASP A 157 12.40 -3.65 -15.54
C ASP A 157 13.29 -2.51 -16.03
N LEU A 158 14.59 -2.80 -16.13
CA LEU A 158 15.60 -1.82 -16.56
C LEU A 158 15.69 -1.70 -18.08
N ASN A 159 15.08 -2.65 -18.80
CA ASN A 159 15.17 -2.73 -20.26
C ASN A 159 13.99 -2.03 -20.93
N ASN A 160 12.81 -2.06 -20.30
CA ASN A 160 11.61 -1.43 -20.84
C ASN A 160 11.25 -0.15 -20.09
N LYS A 161 11.27 0.96 -20.82
CA LYS A 161 10.76 2.24 -20.35
C LYS A 161 9.23 2.18 -20.18
N GLN A 162 8.72 2.90 -19.19
CA GLN A 162 7.27 2.90 -18.93
C GLN A 162 6.51 3.86 -19.85
N THR A 163 5.36 3.42 -20.35
CA THR A 163 4.48 4.19 -21.24
C THR A 163 3.25 4.76 -20.54
N TYR A 164 3.04 4.43 -19.26
CA TYR A 164 1.86 4.84 -18.50
C TYR A 164 2.24 5.39 -17.13
N PHE A 165 1.45 6.36 -16.66
CA PHE A 165 1.57 6.94 -15.32
C PHE A 165 0.85 6.05 -14.30
N ALA A 166 1.47 5.87 -13.12
CA ALA A 166 0.91 5.12 -12.00
C ALA A 166 1.35 5.74 -10.67
N GLY A 167 0.42 5.78 -9.71
CA GLY A 167 0.63 6.33 -8.37
C GLY A 167 -0.15 7.63 -8.12
N THR A 168 0.05 8.21 -6.93
CA THR A 168 -0.61 9.44 -6.49
C THR A 168 0.33 10.64 -6.66
N ILE A 169 -0.05 11.60 -7.51
CA ILE A 169 0.81 12.71 -8.01
C ILE A 169 1.68 13.36 -6.92
N PRO A 170 1.17 13.77 -5.75
CA PRO A 170 2.00 14.44 -4.73
C PRO A 170 3.16 13.60 -4.17
N PHE A 171 3.15 12.28 -4.36
CA PHE A 171 4.15 11.34 -3.87
C PHE A 171 5.11 10.86 -4.97
N MET A 172 4.83 11.18 -6.24
CA MET A 172 5.65 10.74 -7.36
C MET A 172 6.99 11.45 -7.37
N SER A 173 8.04 10.70 -7.69
CA SER A 173 9.37 11.26 -7.83
C SER A 173 9.55 12.01 -9.16
N PRO A 174 10.49 12.98 -9.25
CA PRO A 174 10.67 13.79 -10.47
C PRO A 174 10.88 12.96 -11.75
N GLU A 175 11.63 11.86 -11.65
CA GLU A 175 11.91 11.00 -12.80
C GLU A 175 10.68 10.28 -13.34
N GLN A 176 9.62 10.10 -12.54
CA GLN A 176 8.35 9.52 -13.01
C GLN A 176 7.61 10.44 -13.99
N PHE A 177 7.98 11.73 -14.05
CA PHE A 177 7.37 12.71 -14.96
C PHE A 177 8.09 12.84 -16.30
N TYR A 178 9.23 12.17 -16.48
CA TYR A 178 9.94 12.18 -17.77
C TYR A 178 9.24 11.28 -18.79
N GLU A 179 9.43 11.59 -20.07
CA GLU A 179 8.98 10.70 -21.15
C GLU A 179 9.74 9.37 -21.09
N ASN A 180 9.00 8.27 -21.04
CA ASN A 180 9.54 6.92 -21.03
C ASN A 180 10.56 6.70 -19.89
N PRO A 181 10.16 6.83 -18.62
CA PRO A 181 11.10 6.76 -17.51
C PRO A 181 11.50 5.31 -17.21
N ILE A 182 12.72 5.15 -16.73
CA ILE A 182 13.17 3.87 -16.13
C ILE A 182 12.80 3.92 -14.65
N ILE A 183 11.82 3.10 -14.27
CA ILE A 183 11.33 3.06 -12.90
C ILE A 183 12.10 2.03 -12.10
N THR A 184 12.72 2.49 -11.01
CA THR A 184 13.44 1.65 -10.05
C THR A 184 12.83 1.79 -8.68
N GLN A 185 13.26 0.97 -7.73
CA GLN A 185 12.86 1.04 -6.32
C GLN A 185 13.14 2.40 -5.65
N LYS A 186 13.95 3.27 -6.27
CA LYS A 186 14.23 4.62 -5.75
C LYS A 186 12.99 5.52 -5.73
N VAL A 187 12.00 5.29 -6.59
CA VAL A 187 10.75 6.06 -6.58
C VAL A 187 9.97 5.85 -5.28
N ASP A 188 10.00 4.64 -4.72
CA ASP A 188 9.35 4.34 -3.43
C ASP A 188 10.08 5.02 -2.26
N ILE A 189 11.40 5.17 -2.35
CA ILE A 189 12.19 5.89 -1.34
C ILE A 189 11.84 7.38 -1.34
N TYR A 190 11.65 7.97 -2.53
CA TYR A 190 11.14 9.34 -2.65
C TYR A 190 9.75 9.47 -2.02
N ALA A 191 8.82 8.60 -2.39
CA ALA A 191 7.45 8.59 -1.85
C ALA A 191 7.40 8.40 -0.32
N LEU A 192 8.31 7.59 0.25
CA LEU A 192 8.48 7.48 1.70
C LEU A 192 8.93 8.80 2.34
N GLY A 193 9.84 9.53 1.69
CA GLY A 193 10.24 10.88 2.12
C GLY A 193 9.05 11.83 2.21
N ILE A 194 8.21 11.86 1.17
CA ILE A 194 6.97 12.65 1.16
C ILE A 194 6.01 12.19 2.26
N THR A 195 5.84 10.87 2.43
CA THR A 195 4.97 10.28 3.46
C THR A 195 5.40 10.67 4.87
N PHE A 196 6.69 10.59 5.17
CA PHE A 196 7.24 10.99 6.47
C PHE A 196 7.15 12.50 6.68
N TYR A 197 7.43 13.31 5.65
CA TYR A 197 7.25 14.75 5.72
C TYR A 197 5.79 15.12 6.03
N LYS A 198 4.84 14.50 5.33
CA LYS A 198 3.40 14.70 5.55
C LYS A 198 2.97 14.29 6.95
N LEU A 199 3.51 13.19 7.48
CA LEU A 199 3.20 12.72 8.83
C LEU A 199 3.72 13.68 9.93
N ILE A 200 4.85 14.34 9.69
CA ILE A 200 5.49 15.25 10.65
C ILE A 200 4.89 16.66 10.59
N THR A 201 4.62 17.14 9.39
CA THR A 201 4.27 18.55 9.14
C THR A 201 2.80 18.76 8.85
N HIS A 202 2.06 17.68 8.58
CA HIS A 202 0.69 17.68 8.08
C HIS A 202 0.52 18.43 6.74
N LYS A 203 1.61 18.74 6.05
CA LYS A 203 1.66 19.45 4.76
C LYS A 203 2.39 18.61 3.71
N TYR A 204 2.18 18.93 2.45
CA TYR A 204 3.07 18.43 1.39
C TYR A 204 4.32 19.31 1.31
N PRO A 205 5.49 18.75 0.99
CA PRO A 205 6.72 19.55 0.84
C PRO A 205 6.60 20.53 -0.34
N VAL A 206 5.79 20.20 -1.34
CA VAL A 206 5.39 21.08 -2.44
C VAL A 206 3.86 21.14 -2.46
N ASN A 207 3.28 22.33 -2.33
CA ASN A 207 1.83 22.53 -2.21
C ASN A 207 1.28 23.41 -3.36
N GLU A 208 1.82 23.19 -4.55
CA GLU A 208 1.48 23.88 -5.79
C GLU A 208 0.39 23.08 -6.51
N ARG A 209 -0.61 23.76 -7.08
CA ARG A 209 -1.79 23.10 -7.66
C ARG A 209 -1.43 22.33 -8.93
N ASN A 210 -0.46 22.83 -9.70
CA ASN A 210 -0.12 22.32 -11.03
C ASN A 210 1.41 22.31 -11.27
N PHE A 211 1.88 21.46 -12.19
CA PHE A 211 3.29 21.28 -12.57
C PHE A 211 4.03 22.58 -12.96
N LYS A 212 3.36 23.50 -13.69
CA LYS A 212 3.94 24.79 -14.08
C LYS A 212 4.34 25.69 -12.90
N GLU A 213 3.76 25.43 -11.74
CA GLU A 213 4.01 26.19 -10.52
C GLU A 213 5.03 25.46 -9.63
N GLN A 214 5.42 24.23 -9.98
CA GLN A 214 6.42 23.41 -9.27
C GLN A 214 7.86 23.61 -9.77
N GLY A 215 8.05 24.29 -10.93
CA GLY A 215 9.35 24.59 -11.54
C GLY A 215 9.28 24.79 -13.05
#